data_AF-A0A1I5ZY27-F1
#
_entry.id   AF-A0A1I5ZY27-F1
#
_cell.length_a   1.000
_cell.length_b   1.000
_cell.length_c   1.000
_cell.angle_alpha   90.00
_cell.angle_beta   90.00
_cell.angle_gamma   90.00
#
_symmetry.space_group_name_H-M   'P 1'
#
loop_
_entity.id
_entity.type
_entity.pdbx_description
1 polymer ?
#
loop_
_entity_poly.entity_id
_entity_poly.type
_entity_poly.pdbx_seq_one_letter_code
_entity_poly.pdbx_strand_id
1 'polypeptide(L)' 'MSTTPQFGPREKTRAQRQALMDRAEAWNTRQDRQLGSFAKELCQRYIAGDMSLPQVIAEVEHIHRSLYA' A
#
# COMPACT_ATOMS: atom_id res chain seq x y z
N MET A 1 -9.86 -18.74 -1.08
CA MET A 1 -9.60 -18.22 0.27
C MET A 1 -10.37 -16.91 0.38
N SER A 2 -11.33 -16.80 1.31
CA SER A 2 -12.00 -15.53 1.58
C SER A 2 -11.01 -14.62 2.31
N THR A 3 -10.18 -13.93 1.54
CA THR A 3 -9.14 -13.03 2.05
C THR A 3 -9.76 -11.69 2.38
N THR A 4 -10.63 -11.66 3.39
CA THR A 4 -11.12 -10.38 3.92
C THR A 4 -9.90 -9.60 4.42
N PRO A 5 -9.63 -8.41 3.87
CA PRO A 5 -8.48 -7.60 4.27
C PRO A 5 -8.51 -7.33 5.78
N GLN A 6 -7.42 -7.69 6.46
CA GLN A 6 -7.31 -7.49 7.90
C GLN A 6 -6.60 -6.16 8.20
N PHE A 7 -7.29 -5.25 8.88
CA PHE A 7 -6.77 -3.93 9.22
C PHE A 7 -6.42 -3.81 10.70
N GLY A 8 -5.25 -3.27 11.00
CA GLY A 8 -4.84 -2.94 12.36
C GLY A 8 -5.59 -1.72 12.93
N PRO A 9 -5.42 -1.40 14.22
CA PRO A 9 -6.08 -0.26 14.88
C PRO A 9 -5.84 1.11 14.22
N ARG A 10 -4.70 1.26 13.53
CA ARG A 10 -4.30 2.49 12.82
C ARG A 10 -4.84 2.57 11.39
N GLU A 11 -5.62 1.59 10.96
CA GLU A 11 -6.01 1.38 9.55
C GLU A 11 -7.50 1.02 9.41
N LYS A 12 -8.26 1.10 10.50
CA LYS A 12 -9.66 0.63 10.56
C LYS A 12 -10.56 1.41 9.61
N THR A 13 -10.33 2.70 9.48
CA THR A 13 -11.15 3.56 8.61
C THR A 13 -10.40 3.95 7.34
N ARG A 14 -11.16 4.26 6.28
CA ARG A 14 -10.60 4.82 5.04
C ARG A 14 -9.75 6.08 5.32
N ALA A 15 -10.21 6.97 6.19
CA ALA A 15 -9.49 8.19 6.54
C ALA A 15 -8.16 7.91 7.23
N GLN A 16 -8.09 6.89 8.09
CA GLN A 16 -6.86 6.46 8.73
C GLN A 16 -5.86 5.89 7.71
N ARG A 17 -6.34 5.07 6.77
CA ARG A 17 -5.51 4.52 5.68
C ARG A 17 -4.99 5.63 4.76
N GLN A 18 -5.83 6.61 4.41
CA GLN A 18 -5.42 7.78 3.65
C GLN A 18 -4.32 8.56 4.38
N ALA A 19 -4.50 8.86 5.67
CA ALA A 19 -3.52 9.60 6.46
C ALA A 19 -2.15 8.89 6.56
N LEU A 20 -2.13 7.54 6.55
CA LEU A 20 -0.88 6.78 6.48
C LEU A 20 -0.23 6.92 5.10
N MET A 21 -1.02 6.88 4.04
CA MET A 21 -0.51 7.07 2.68
C MET A 21 0.03 8.48 2.44
N ASP A 22 -0.67 9.51 2.91
CA ASP A 22 -0.23 10.90 2.80
C ASP A 22 1.12 11.12 3.52
N ARG A 23 1.31 10.47 4.68
CA ARG A 23 2.59 10.49 5.40
C ARG A 23 3.71 9.79 4.63
N ALA A 24 3.42 8.65 4.01
CA ALA A 24 4.37 7.92 3.19
C ALA A 24 4.75 8.70 1.92
N GLU A 25 3.79 9.36 1.29
CA GLU A 25 4.02 10.22 0.13
C GLU A 25 4.88 11.43 0.51
N ALA A 26 4.54 12.13 1.60
CA ALA A 26 5.35 13.23 2.11
C ALA A 26 6.80 12.81 2.43
N TRP A 27 7.00 11.58 2.93
CA TRP A 27 8.34 11.03 3.16
C TRP A 27 9.10 10.83 1.83
N ASN A 28 8.46 10.26 0.81
CA ASN A 28 9.07 10.07 -0.50
C ASN A 28 9.40 11.41 -1.18
N THR A 29 8.51 12.39 -1.10
CA THR A 29 8.75 13.73 -1.66
C THR A 29 9.95 14.41 -1.01
N ARG A 30 10.16 14.26 0.30
CA ARG A 30 11.36 14.78 1.00
C ARG A 30 12.67 14.15 0.52
N GLN A 31 12.59 13.03 -0.20
CA GLN A 31 13.74 12.32 -0.78
C GLN A 31 13.82 12.49 -2.30
N ASP A 32 13.04 13.41 -2.88
CA ASP A 32 12.88 13.59 -4.33
C ASP A 32 12.48 12.30 -5.07
N ARG A 33 11.72 11.43 -4.39
CA ARG A 33 11.22 10.16 -4.91
C ARG A 33 9.72 10.23 -5.12
N GLN A 34 9.25 9.47 -6.11
CA GLN A 34 7.84 9.27 -6.36
C GLN A 34 7.53 7.78 -6.50
N LEU A 35 6.33 7.38 -6.07
CA LEU A 35 5.83 6.04 -6.30
C LEU A 35 5.58 5.82 -7.80
N GLY A 36 6.02 4.68 -8.33
CA GLY A 36 5.65 4.23 -9.66
C GLY A 36 4.16 3.87 -9.75
N SER A 37 3.62 3.78 -10.97
CA SER A 37 2.19 3.58 -11.23
C SER A 37 1.62 2.35 -10.54
N PHE A 38 2.35 1.23 -10.57
CA PHE A 38 1.94 -0.01 -9.89
C PHE A 38 1.79 0.18 -8.37
N ALA A 39 2.77 0.82 -7.73
CA ALA A 39 2.71 1.07 -6.29
C ALA A 39 1.55 2.01 -5.94
N LYS A 40 1.27 3.03 -6.77
CA LYS A 40 0.10 3.91 -6.59
C LYS A 40 -1.22 3.14 -6.64
N GLU A 41 -1.36 2.19 -7.56
CA GLU A 41 -2.57 1.36 -7.67
C GLU A 41 -2.78 0.48 -6.42
N LEU A 42 -1.72 -0.17 -5.92
CA LEU A 42 -1.79 -0.93 -4.67
C LEU A 42 -2.19 -0.05 -3.48
N CYS A 43 -1.66 1.16 -3.39
CA CYS A 43 -2.03 2.12 -2.35
C CYS A 43 -3.51 2.54 -2.45
N GLN A 44 -4.06 2.70 -3.65
CA GLN A 44 -5.48 3.01 -3.84
C GLN A 44 -6.38 1.86 -3.37
N ARG A 45 -6.03 0.60 -3.70
CA ARG A 45 -6.75 -0.60 -3.23
C ARG A 45 -6.68 -0.72 -1.71
N TYR A 46 -5.54 -0.39 -1.12
CA TYR A 46 -5.38 -0.30 0.33
C TYR A 46 -6.31 0.75 0.95
N ILE A 47 -6.33 1.97 0.43
CA ILE A 47 -7.20 3.05 0.92
C ILE A 47 -8.68 2.65 0.82
N ALA A 48 -9.08 2.09 -0.33
CA ALA A 48 -10.44 1.58 -0.57
C ALA A 48 -10.86 0.52 0.45
N GLY A 49 -9.90 -0.21 1.00
CA GLY A 49 -10.15 -1.31 1.92
C GLY A 49 -10.24 -2.67 1.21
N ASP A 50 -9.87 -2.72 -0.07
CA ASP A 50 -9.85 -3.93 -0.89
C ASP A 50 -8.61 -4.79 -0.61
N MET A 51 -7.57 -4.20 -0.01
CA MET A 51 -6.33 -4.86 0.39
C MET A 51 -5.84 -4.36 1.75
N SER A 52 -5.21 -5.26 2.53
CA SER A 52 -4.47 -4.90 3.73
C SER A 52 -2.99 -4.64 3.42
N LEU A 53 -2.27 -3.98 4.34
CA LEU A 53 -0.82 -3.77 4.19
C LEU A 53 -0.05 -5.08 3.94
N PRO A 54 -0.30 -6.21 4.66
CA PRO A 54 0.33 -7.48 4.35
C PRO A 54 0.10 -7.96 2.90
N GLN A 55 -1.10 -7.74 2.35
CA GLN A 55 -1.39 -8.10 0.96
C GLN A 55 -0.66 -7.18 -0.02
N VAL A 56 -0.58 -5.88 0.27
CA VAL A 56 0.21 -4.93 -0.52
C VAL A 56 1.69 -5.33 -0.55
N ILE A 57 2.26 -5.69 0.60
CA ILE A 57 3.66 -6.13 0.71
C ILE A 57 3.88 -7.40 -0.11
N ALA A 58 2.98 -8.39 0.00
CA ALA A 58 3.07 -9.63 -0.75
C ALA A 58 3.07 -9.39 -2.28
N GLU A 59 2.24 -8.48 -2.78
CA GLU A 59 2.22 -8.12 -4.21
C GLU A 59 3.50 -7.40 -4.65
N VAL A 60 4.02 -6.48 -3.84
CA VAL A 60 5.29 -5.80 -4.14
C VAL A 60 6.44 -6.81 -4.19
N GLU A 61 6.51 -7.74 -3.23
CA GLU A 61 7.52 -8.80 -3.23
C GLU A 61 7.37 -9.74 -4.42
N HIS A 62 6.13 -10.08 -4.81
CA HIS A 62 5.88 -10.92 -5.96
C HIS A 62 6.44 -10.26 -7.23
N ILE A 63 6.12 -9.00 -7.48
CA ILE A 63 6.66 -8.27 -8.63
C ILE A 63 8.18 -8.14 -8.56
N HIS A 64 8.75 -7.81 -7.39
CA HIS A 64 10.20 -7.72 -7.25
C HIS A 64 10.87 -9.06 -7.59
N ARG A 65 10.32 -10.19 -7.13
CA ARG A 65 10.81 -11.52 -7.53
C ARG A 65 10.64 -11.74 -9.03
N SER A 66 9.51 -11.39 -9.63
CA SER A 66 9.28 -11.59 -11.06
C SER A 66 10.17 -10.75 -11.98
N LEU A 67 10.64 -9.58 -11.52
CA LEU A 67 11.49 -8.69 -12.32
C LEU A 67 12.99 -8.94 -12.16
N TYR A 68 13.40 -9.54 -11.04
CA TYR A 68 14.82 -9.69 -10.67
C TYR A 68 15.25 -11.13 -10.32
N ALA A 69 14.38 -12.13 -10.53
CA ALA A 69 14.73 -13.56 -10.51
C ALA A 69 15.08 -14.06 -11.91
#